data_AF-A0A5E4PYM4-F1
#
_entry.id   AF-A0A5E4PYM4-F1
#
_cell.length_a   1.000
_cell.length_b   1.000
_cell.length_c   1.000
_cell.angle_alpha   90.00
_cell.angle_beta   90.00
_cell.angle_gamma   90.00
#
_symmetry.space_group_name_H-M   'P 1'
#
loop_
_entity.id
_entity.type
_entity.pdbx_description
1 polymer ?
#
loop_
_entity_poly.entity_id
_entity_poly.type
_entity_poly.pdbx_seq_one_letter_code
_entity_poly.pdbx_strand_id
1 'polypeptide(L)'
;REVKETPPVVMKGVSGTPYEVTANFIYLNFEENFVFEYEHKHLFKEKTFDGTTLYVPHKLPEDINKLVSTNPYDESKVNITVKTVLSFIKEHFASAGANWGRIVTEKLLGCSVMTNYNKRLFRIDHIDLTMTPKSTFEKKVDGETVKISYIDYYKKNYGIDIMDWDQPMLISKETKRISGSEKPVEYMICLVPELCQLTGLSDDQRSNFRLMKEVATYTRITPNQRHAAFKKYIDNVMKNESARNRLKNWGLSIAPDTINIMARGLAPEPVLFGNNVKVPGKPNADWSFEACKNAVIHAVDLLSWAVVYTDRDKQCTMLVVVICSTKTDDRYSSIKKICCAENPIPSQVINARTIMNQQKLRSITQKILLQINCKLGGTLWGISIPFKTAMVIGIDCYHDPSRRLRSVCSFVASYNQSMTTWYSKAVFQEKGQEIIDSLKACLVDALKHYLRVNGRLPDRIIMYRDGVGDGQLKLLRDYEVPQLQICFKSLGDTDYKPTLTYVVVQKRINTRIFSKTGNGFDNPIPGTVVDHAITRRDWYDFLIVSQKVNQGTVTPTHYVVVHDSSGLTPDQCQRLTYKLCHLYYNWPGTSSTRDFIKLVTMSHIQCKTIILCTNGVLISPG
;
A
#
# COMPACT_ATOMS: atom_id res chain seq x y z
N ARG A 1 -18.83 16.49 -21.22
CA ARG A 1 -18.88 15.97 -19.83
C ARG A 1 -20.16 16.49 -19.20
N GLU A 2 -21.00 15.64 -18.61
CA GLU A 2 -22.07 16.13 -17.74
C GLU A 2 -21.49 16.98 -16.61
N VAL A 3 -21.94 18.22 -16.50
CA VAL A 3 -21.82 18.98 -15.25
C VAL A 3 -22.82 18.35 -14.29
N LYS A 4 -22.40 17.32 -13.54
CA LYS A 4 -23.24 16.75 -12.48
C LYS A 4 -23.75 17.89 -11.60
N GLU A 5 -25.06 18.03 -11.45
CA GLU A 5 -25.66 19.12 -10.68
C GLU A 5 -25.39 18.99 -9.18
N THR A 6 -25.17 17.76 -8.69
CA THR A 6 -24.90 17.47 -7.29
C THR A 6 -23.60 18.14 -6.81
N PRO A 7 -23.61 18.97 -5.75
CA PRO A 7 -22.40 19.61 -5.24
C PRO A 7 -21.38 18.58 -4.73
N PRO A 8 -20.06 18.91 -4.72
CA PRO A 8 -19.04 18.05 -4.14
C PRO A 8 -19.32 17.74 -2.65
N VAL A 9 -19.11 16.49 -2.24
CA VAL A 9 -19.15 16.05 -0.86
C VAL A 9 -17.91 16.58 -0.13
N VAL A 10 -18.05 17.67 0.63
CA VAL A 10 -16.95 18.31 1.36
C VAL A 10 -17.24 18.28 2.87
N MET A 11 -16.61 17.34 3.56
CA MET A 11 -16.91 17.00 4.95
C MET A 11 -15.85 17.54 5.91
N LYS A 12 -15.93 18.85 6.19
CA LYS A 12 -14.93 19.57 7.00
C LYS A 12 -15.02 19.25 8.48
N GLY A 13 -13.87 19.06 9.13
CA GLY A 13 -13.73 19.13 10.58
C GLY A 13 -13.56 20.57 11.08
N VAL A 14 -13.58 20.76 12.41
CA VAL A 14 -13.57 22.09 13.04
C VAL A 14 -12.45 22.30 14.06
N SER A 15 -11.91 21.21 14.62
CA SER A 15 -10.85 21.26 15.63
C SER A 15 -9.47 21.46 15.02
N GLY A 16 -8.56 22.03 15.81
CA GLY A 16 -7.17 22.28 15.42
C GLY A 16 -6.93 23.69 14.89
N THR A 17 -5.67 24.10 14.78
CA THR A 17 -5.29 25.43 14.31
C THR A 17 -5.22 25.48 12.78
N PRO A 18 -5.89 26.43 12.10
CA PRO A 18 -5.79 26.58 10.66
C PRO A 18 -4.40 27.12 10.27
N TYR A 19 -3.79 26.57 9.22
CA TYR A 19 -2.53 27.08 8.67
C TYR A 19 -2.33 26.69 7.20
N GLU A 20 -1.49 27.44 6.48
CA GLU A 20 -1.24 27.21 5.05
C GLU A 20 -0.35 25.98 4.80
N VAL A 21 -0.82 25.10 3.91
CA VAL A 21 -0.02 24.07 3.25
C VAL A 21 -0.17 24.18 1.74
N THR A 22 0.78 23.61 1.02
CA THR A 22 0.63 23.33 -0.42
C THR A 22 0.63 21.82 -0.67
N ALA A 23 0.07 21.38 -1.79
CA ALA A 23 0.10 19.99 -2.24
C ALA A 23 0.68 19.86 -3.65
N ASN A 24 1.11 18.66 -4.04
CA ASN A 24 1.57 18.34 -5.40
C ASN A 24 0.40 18.20 -6.41
N PHE A 25 -0.49 19.18 -6.39
CA PHE A 25 -1.62 19.36 -7.28
C PHE A 25 -1.53 20.74 -7.92
N ILE A 26 -2.07 20.86 -9.12
CA ILE A 26 -2.10 22.09 -9.90
C ILE A 26 -3.53 22.26 -10.40
N TYR A 27 -4.06 23.47 -10.37
CA TYR A 27 -5.35 23.73 -11.00
C TYR A 27 -5.22 23.57 -12.52
N LEU A 28 -6.15 22.83 -13.10
CA LEU A 28 -6.40 22.81 -14.53
C LEU A 28 -7.59 23.73 -14.76
N ASN A 29 -7.36 24.86 -15.40
CA ASN A 29 -8.42 25.78 -15.80
C ASN A 29 -9.01 25.29 -17.12
N PHE A 30 -10.31 25.48 -17.29
CA PHE A 30 -11.05 25.08 -18.48
C PHE A 30 -11.75 26.31 -19.06
N GLU A 31 -11.70 26.48 -20.37
CA GLU A 31 -12.61 27.37 -21.10
C GLU A 31 -13.98 26.67 -21.21
N GLU A 32 -15.07 27.41 -21.02
CA GLU A 32 -16.42 26.85 -21.07
C GLU A 32 -16.77 26.37 -22.50
N ASN A 33 -17.59 25.32 -22.60
CA ASN A 33 -18.07 24.74 -23.87
C ASN A 33 -17.02 24.08 -24.79
N PHE A 34 -15.88 23.60 -24.27
CA PHE A 34 -14.78 23.04 -25.08
C PHE A 34 -14.69 21.50 -25.20
N VAL A 35 -15.63 20.71 -24.67
CA VAL A 35 -15.55 19.23 -24.72
C VAL A 35 -16.87 18.61 -25.16
N PHE A 36 -16.89 18.16 -26.41
CA PHE A 36 -18.03 17.52 -27.07
C PHE A 36 -17.80 16.01 -27.26
N GLU A 37 -18.90 15.27 -27.37
CA GLU A 37 -18.94 13.82 -27.55
C GLU A 37 -19.54 13.51 -28.92
N TYR A 38 -18.85 12.68 -29.73
CA TYR A 38 -19.28 12.33 -31.08
C TYR A 38 -18.98 10.85 -31.40
N GLU A 39 -19.86 10.21 -32.17
CA GLU A 39 -19.72 8.78 -32.53
C GLU A 39 -18.90 8.52 -33.82
N HIS A 40 -18.64 9.54 -34.64
CA HIS A 40 -18.00 9.36 -35.96
C HIS A 40 -16.49 9.61 -35.97
N LYS A 41 -15.78 8.82 -36.79
CA LYS A 41 -14.32 8.80 -36.88
C LYS A 41 -13.75 9.62 -38.03
N HIS A 42 -12.47 9.96 -37.85
CA HIS A 42 -11.53 10.55 -38.82
C HIS A 42 -11.81 12.01 -39.19
N LEU A 43 -11.05 12.93 -38.58
CA LEU A 43 -10.61 14.21 -39.19
C LEU A 43 -9.61 15.03 -38.32
N PHE A 44 -9.46 14.75 -37.02
CA PHE A 44 -8.62 15.58 -36.12
C PHE A 44 -7.18 15.07 -35.89
N LYS A 45 -6.24 16.03 -35.71
CA LYS A 45 -4.85 15.83 -35.23
C LYS A 45 -4.78 15.46 -33.74
N GLU A 46 -5.65 16.05 -32.93
CA GLU A 46 -5.73 15.81 -31.49
C GLU A 46 -7.11 15.28 -31.15
N LYS A 47 -7.16 14.04 -30.66
CA LYS A 47 -8.37 13.27 -30.40
C LYS A 47 -8.07 12.17 -29.39
N THR A 48 -9.07 11.82 -28.59
CA THR A 48 -9.02 10.59 -27.79
C THR A 48 -10.11 9.66 -28.31
N PHE A 49 -9.76 8.42 -28.65
CA PHE A 49 -10.69 7.43 -29.19
C PHE A 49 -10.53 6.13 -28.42
N ASP A 50 -11.60 5.64 -27.80
CA ASP A 50 -11.56 4.51 -26.86
C ASP A 50 -11.89 3.14 -27.49
N GLY A 51 -12.29 3.11 -28.76
CA GLY A 51 -12.80 1.92 -29.45
C GLY A 51 -14.25 2.07 -29.91
N THR A 52 -14.99 2.97 -29.27
CA THR A 52 -16.43 3.23 -29.47
C THR A 52 -16.71 4.71 -29.72
N THR A 53 -16.20 5.61 -28.87
CA THR A 53 -16.54 7.04 -28.86
C THR A 53 -15.33 7.91 -29.19
N LEU A 54 -15.55 8.99 -29.96
CA LEU A 54 -14.53 9.98 -30.30
C LEU A 54 -14.73 11.26 -29.48
N TYR A 55 -13.76 11.58 -28.62
CA TYR A 55 -13.73 12.82 -27.86
C TYR A 55 -12.83 13.84 -28.55
N VAL A 56 -13.41 14.99 -28.91
CA VAL A 56 -12.73 16.08 -29.63
C VAL A 56 -13.18 17.45 -29.11
N PRO A 57 -12.29 18.46 -29.12
CA PRO A 57 -12.59 19.77 -28.53
C PRO A 57 -13.34 20.76 -29.44
N HIS A 58 -13.47 20.47 -30.75
CA HIS A 58 -14.02 21.40 -31.74
C HIS A 58 -14.93 20.73 -32.79
N LYS A 59 -15.68 21.53 -33.56
CA LYS A 59 -16.50 21.12 -34.72
C LYS A 59 -15.74 21.32 -36.04
N LEU A 60 -15.95 20.44 -37.02
CA LEU A 60 -15.16 20.27 -38.26
C LEU A 60 -15.35 21.37 -39.32
N PRO A 61 -14.26 21.79 -40.01
CA PRO A 61 -13.90 21.28 -41.36
C PRO A 61 -12.41 20.84 -41.54
N GLU A 62 -11.91 20.72 -42.78
CA GLU A 62 -10.96 19.68 -43.26
C GLU A 62 -9.41 19.96 -43.27
N ASP A 63 -8.65 18.84 -43.23
CA ASP A 63 -7.33 18.51 -43.84
C ASP A 63 -5.88 18.64 -43.21
N ILE A 64 -5.23 17.46 -43.09
CA ILE A 64 -3.81 17.03 -43.38
C ILE A 64 -2.57 17.27 -42.40
N ASN A 65 -1.89 16.13 -42.04
CA ASN A 65 -0.45 15.77 -41.71
C ASN A 65 0.55 16.75 -40.99
N LYS A 66 1.78 16.45 -40.47
CA LYS A 66 2.62 15.26 -40.08
C LYS A 66 3.75 15.69 -39.06
N LEU A 67 4.63 14.74 -38.62
CA LEU A 67 6.04 14.84 -38.08
C LEU A 67 6.38 14.45 -36.61
N VAL A 68 7.69 14.28 -36.32
CA VAL A 68 8.38 13.46 -35.27
C VAL A 68 9.28 14.33 -34.35
N SER A 69 9.68 13.85 -33.15
CA SER A 69 10.69 14.51 -32.27
C SER A 69 11.49 13.57 -31.35
N THR A 70 12.64 14.03 -30.85
CA THR A 70 13.68 13.35 -30.05
C THR A 70 13.78 13.89 -28.59
N ASN A 71 14.52 13.20 -27.71
CA ASN A 71 14.61 13.51 -26.27
C ASN A 71 15.72 14.56 -25.97
N PRO A 72 15.48 15.67 -25.23
CA PRO A 72 16.34 16.85 -25.29
C PRO A 72 17.07 17.31 -24.00
N TYR A 73 17.07 16.57 -22.86
CA TYR A 73 17.16 17.26 -21.55
C TYR A 73 18.35 17.11 -20.57
N ASP A 74 19.30 16.14 -20.62
CA ASP A 74 20.55 16.26 -19.80
C ASP A 74 21.82 15.45 -20.18
N GLU A 75 21.78 14.48 -21.11
CA GLU A 75 22.92 13.61 -21.49
C GLU A 75 23.67 12.88 -20.34
N SER A 76 23.15 12.88 -19.11
CA SER A 76 23.85 12.35 -17.94
C SER A 76 23.67 10.83 -17.78
N LYS A 77 24.79 10.10 -17.71
CA LYS A 77 24.79 8.64 -17.49
C LYS A 77 24.92 8.31 -16.01
N VAL A 78 23.83 7.80 -15.42
CA VAL A 78 23.87 7.13 -14.12
C VAL A 78 23.91 5.62 -14.34
N ASN A 79 25.03 4.99 -14.01
CA ASN A 79 25.21 3.55 -14.17
C ASN A 79 24.47 2.75 -13.08
N ILE A 80 23.24 2.37 -13.38
CA ILE A 80 22.55 1.27 -12.70
C ILE A 80 22.85 0.00 -13.51
N THR A 81 23.45 -1.01 -12.89
CA THR A 81 23.73 -2.29 -13.57
C THR A 81 22.43 -3.08 -13.76
N VAL A 82 21.72 -2.78 -14.85
CA VAL A 82 20.46 -3.47 -15.19
C VAL A 82 20.78 -4.81 -15.85
N LYS A 83 20.49 -5.91 -15.13
CA LYS A 83 20.51 -7.27 -15.69
C LYS A 83 19.42 -7.42 -16.74
N THR A 84 19.74 -7.99 -17.90
CA THR A 84 18.75 -8.42 -18.90
C THR A 84 17.97 -9.62 -18.37
N VAL A 85 16.79 -9.89 -18.93
CA VAL A 85 16.04 -11.09 -18.55
C VAL A 85 16.85 -12.34 -18.91
N LEU A 86 17.60 -12.32 -20.03
CA LEU A 86 18.51 -13.41 -20.37
C LEU A 86 19.59 -13.66 -19.30
N SER A 87 20.22 -12.62 -18.75
CA SER A 87 21.24 -12.83 -17.70
C SER A 87 20.64 -13.33 -16.38
N PHE A 88 19.40 -12.92 -16.05
CA PHE A 88 18.64 -13.48 -14.94
C PHE A 88 18.31 -14.97 -15.15
N ILE A 89 17.93 -15.38 -16.38
CA ILE A 89 17.69 -16.78 -16.74
C ILE A 89 18.98 -17.60 -16.61
N LYS A 90 20.11 -17.11 -17.14
CA LYS A 90 21.41 -17.80 -17.10
C LYS A 90 21.95 -17.98 -15.67
N GLU A 91 21.75 -16.98 -14.80
CA GLU A 91 22.09 -17.06 -13.37
C GLU A 91 21.31 -18.19 -12.66
N HIS A 92 20.02 -18.34 -12.96
CA HIS A 92 19.19 -19.40 -12.39
C HIS A 92 19.47 -20.78 -13.02
N PHE A 93 19.81 -20.84 -14.31
CA PHE A 93 20.25 -22.06 -15.00
C PHE A 93 21.47 -22.68 -14.31
N ALA A 94 22.50 -21.86 -14.02
CA ALA A 94 23.71 -22.30 -13.33
C ALA A 94 23.45 -22.80 -11.88
N SER A 95 22.40 -22.30 -11.22
CA SER A 95 22.10 -22.66 -9.81
C SER A 95 21.12 -23.82 -9.62
N ALA A 96 20.28 -24.14 -10.62
CA ALA A 96 19.09 -24.98 -10.42
C ALA A 96 19.06 -26.29 -11.23
N GLY A 97 20.04 -26.52 -12.12
CA GLY A 97 20.11 -27.74 -12.93
C GLY A 97 18.82 -27.99 -13.71
N ALA A 98 18.37 -29.25 -13.77
CA ALA A 98 17.20 -29.66 -14.56
C ALA A 98 15.87 -28.94 -14.23
N ASN A 99 15.73 -28.34 -13.04
CA ASN A 99 14.49 -27.67 -12.62
C ASN A 99 14.42 -26.17 -12.99
N TRP A 100 15.41 -25.64 -13.73
CA TRP A 100 15.55 -24.22 -14.03
C TRP A 100 14.29 -23.60 -14.67
N GLY A 101 13.70 -24.28 -15.67
CA GLY A 101 12.56 -23.74 -16.44
C GLY A 101 11.33 -23.46 -15.56
N ARG A 102 11.05 -24.33 -14.58
CA ARG A 102 9.94 -24.18 -13.64
C ARG A 102 10.16 -22.98 -12.72
N ILE A 103 11.35 -22.85 -12.14
CA ILE A 103 11.72 -21.78 -11.20
C ILE A 103 11.77 -20.41 -11.90
N VAL A 104 12.32 -20.36 -13.11
CA VAL A 104 12.35 -19.15 -13.95
C VAL A 104 10.93 -18.71 -14.28
N THR A 105 10.05 -19.65 -14.66
CA THR A 105 8.64 -19.37 -14.94
C THR A 105 7.89 -18.86 -13.71
N GLU A 106 8.08 -19.48 -12.54
CA GLU A 106 7.50 -19.00 -11.28
C GLU A 106 7.95 -17.57 -10.91
N LYS A 107 9.24 -17.24 -11.09
CA LYS A 107 9.80 -15.91 -10.76
C LYS A 107 9.49 -14.81 -11.78
N LEU A 108 9.37 -15.12 -13.08
CA LEU A 108 9.22 -14.12 -14.14
C LEU A 108 7.76 -13.85 -14.55
N LEU A 109 6.87 -14.84 -14.44
CA LEU A 109 5.45 -14.63 -14.76
C LEU A 109 4.86 -13.48 -13.92
N GLY A 110 4.03 -12.64 -14.53
CA GLY A 110 3.42 -11.47 -13.90
C GLY A 110 4.36 -10.27 -13.69
N CYS A 111 5.67 -10.42 -13.88
CA CYS A 111 6.60 -9.30 -13.84
C CYS A 111 6.44 -8.39 -15.07
N SER A 112 6.75 -7.11 -14.89
CA SER A 112 6.84 -6.14 -15.99
C SER A 112 8.27 -6.05 -16.51
N VAL A 113 8.44 -6.19 -17.81
CA VAL A 113 9.71 -6.02 -18.52
C VAL A 113 9.68 -4.78 -19.41
N MET A 114 10.81 -4.10 -19.51
CA MET A 114 11.02 -2.99 -20.44
C MET A 114 11.91 -3.44 -21.60
N THR A 115 11.49 -3.18 -22.83
CA THR A 115 12.28 -3.49 -24.04
C THR A 115 13.29 -2.38 -24.33
N ASN A 116 14.55 -2.76 -24.55
CA ASN A 116 15.66 -1.80 -24.65
C ASN A 116 15.57 -0.86 -25.85
N TYR A 117 15.02 -1.34 -26.97
CA TYR A 117 15.03 -0.71 -28.29
C TYR A 117 13.91 0.32 -28.50
N ASN A 118 12.80 0.25 -27.75
CA ASN A 118 11.68 1.18 -27.87
C ASN A 118 11.10 1.66 -26.52
N LYS A 119 11.72 1.26 -25.40
CA LYS A 119 11.35 1.61 -24.01
C LYS A 119 9.88 1.33 -23.65
N ARG A 120 9.25 0.35 -24.31
CA ARG A 120 7.89 -0.10 -23.97
C ARG A 120 7.91 -1.08 -22.80
N LEU A 121 6.82 -1.08 -22.04
CA LEU A 121 6.59 -1.97 -20.90
C LEU A 121 5.60 -3.07 -21.31
N PHE A 122 5.92 -4.31 -20.98
CA PHE A 122 5.08 -5.48 -21.21
C PHE A 122 4.99 -6.32 -19.94
N ARG A 123 3.83 -6.94 -19.67
CA ARG A 123 3.69 -7.94 -18.60
C ARG A 123 4.00 -9.32 -19.17
N ILE A 124 4.82 -10.12 -18.49
CA ILE A 124 5.03 -11.51 -18.88
C ILE A 124 3.82 -12.32 -18.44
N ASP A 125 3.06 -12.86 -19.39
CA ASP A 125 1.88 -13.71 -19.13
C ASP A 125 2.17 -15.19 -19.36
N HIS A 126 3.15 -15.52 -20.22
CA HIS A 126 3.69 -16.86 -20.41
C HIS A 126 5.20 -16.83 -20.75
N ILE A 127 5.89 -17.95 -20.61
CA ILE A 127 7.25 -18.16 -21.15
C ILE A 127 7.21 -19.41 -22.01
N ASP A 128 7.52 -19.26 -23.28
CA ASP A 128 7.60 -20.36 -24.22
C ASP A 128 9.03 -20.90 -24.25
N LEU A 129 9.19 -22.18 -23.87
CA LEU A 129 10.47 -22.89 -23.89
C LEU A 129 10.70 -23.64 -25.21
N THR A 130 9.72 -23.66 -26.11
CA THR A 130 9.77 -24.31 -27.42
C THR A 130 10.06 -23.32 -28.55
N MET A 131 9.58 -22.08 -28.42
CA MET A 131 9.93 -20.98 -29.31
C MET A 131 11.29 -20.39 -28.94
N THR A 132 12.09 -20.07 -29.96
CA THR A 132 13.40 -19.40 -29.83
C THR A 132 13.49 -18.23 -30.82
N PRO A 133 14.53 -17.38 -30.77
CA PRO A 133 14.75 -16.36 -31.79
C PRO A 133 14.82 -16.87 -33.25
N LYS A 134 15.14 -18.16 -33.46
CA LYS A 134 15.11 -18.83 -34.77
C LYS A 134 13.69 -19.05 -35.30
N SER A 135 12.67 -19.09 -34.43
CA SER A 135 11.27 -19.26 -34.82
C SER A 135 10.79 -18.09 -35.71
N THR A 136 9.82 -18.36 -36.58
CA THR A 136 9.24 -17.37 -37.49
C THR A 136 7.84 -16.94 -37.05
N PHE A 137 7.45 -15.73 -37.44
CA PHE A 137 6.09 -15.22 -37.28
C PHE A 137 5.61 -14.52 -38.55
N GLU A 138 4.29 -14.40 -38.68
CA GLU A 138 3.65 -13.77 -39.83
C GLU A 138 3.56 -12.26 -39.62
N LYS A 139 4.17 -11.51 -40.55
CA LYS A 139 4.19 -10.05 -40.57
C LYS A 139 3.53 -9.57 -41.85
N LYS A 140 2.48 -8.75 -41.73
CA LYS A 140 1.90 -8.06 -42.88
C LYS A 140 2.83 -6.93 -43.33
N VAL A 141 3.22 -6.95 -44.59
CA VAL A 141 4.00 -5.90 -45.27
C VAL A 141 3.29 -5.62 -46.58
N ASP A 142 2.89 -4.37 -46.80
CA ASP A 142 2.23 -3.89 -48.02
C ASP A 142 0.99 -4.71 -48.49
N GLY A 143 0.31 -5.34 -47.52
CA GLY A 143 -0.89 -6.16 -47.73
C GLY A 143 -0.63 -7.67 -47.73
N GLU A 144 0.58 -8.09 -48.10
CA GLU A 144 0.98 -9.50 -48.14
C GLU A 144 1.46 -10.00 -46.77
N THR A 145 1.32 -11.31 -46.53
CA THR A 145 1.69 -11.95 -45.25
C THR A 145 3.02 -12.68 -45.42
N VAL A 146 4.11 -12.06 -44.93
CA VAL A 146 5.47 -12.59 -45.05
C VAL A 146 5.87 -13.26 -43.74
N LYS A 147 6.42 -14.47 -43.81
CA LYS A 147 7.06 -15.12 -42.65
C LYS A 147 8.48 -14.61 -42.47
N ILE A 148 8.80 -14.14 -41.27
CA ILE A 148 10.12 -13.60 -40.90
C ILE A 148 10.56 -14.18 -39.56
N SER A 149 11.86 -14.47 -39.37
CA SER A 149 12.38 -14.90 -38.07
C SER A 149 12.44 -13.73 -37.08
N TYR A 150 12.47 -14.00 -35.78
CA TYR A 150 12.69 -12.93 -34.81
C TYR A 150 14.08 -12.28 -34.99
N ILE A 151 15.11 -13.07 -35.30
CA ILE A 151 16.47 -12.58 -35.60
C ILE A 151 16.44 -11.57 -36.76
N ASP A 152 15.89 -11.96 -37.91
CA ASP A 152 15.84 -11.11 -39.11
C ASP A 152 14.96 -9.87 -38.88
N TYR A 153 13.87 -10.02 -38.13
CA TYR A 153 13.02 -8.90 -37.75
C TYR A 153 13.78 -7.89 -36.90
N TYR A 154 14.45 -8.30 -35.82
CA TYR A 154 15.18 -7.36 -34.96
C TYR A 154 16.38 -6.73 -35.67
N LYS A 155 17.07 -7.48 -36.53
CA LYS A 155 18.15 -6.96 -37.38
C LYS A 155 17.65 -5.94 -38.39
N LYS A 156 16.57 -6.25 -39.14
CA LYS A 156 16.02 -5.36 -40.18
C LYS A 156 15.26 -4.15 -39.65
N ASN A 157 14.52 -4.28 -38.55
CA ASN A 157 13.68 -3.20 -38.00
C ASN A 157 14.38 -2.33 -36.94
N TYR A 158 15.43 -2.83 -36.27
CA TYR A 158 16.09 -2.10 -35.18
C TYR A 158 17.63 -2.10 -35.27
N GLY A 159 18.24 -2.80 -36.23
CA GLY A 159 19.70 -2.91 -36.34
C GLY A 159 20.35 -3.73 -35.22
N ILE A 160 19.60 -4.68 -34.63
CA ILE A 160 20.04 -5.45 -33.46
C ILE A 160 20.36 -6.89 -33.85
N ASP A 161 21.60 -7.29 -33.63
CA ASP A 161 22.03 -8.69 -33.65
C ASP A 161 21.72 -9.36 -32.30
N ILE A 162 21.00 -10.48 -32.35
CA ILE A 162 20.72 -11.33 -31.18
C ILE A 162 21.88 -12.30 -31.01
N MET A 163 22.47 -12.38 -29.82
CA MET A 163 23.66 -13.20 -29.57
C MET A 163 23.31 -14.63 -29.13
N ASP A 164 22.19 -14.84 -28.43
CA ASP A 164 21.76 -16.16 -27.97
C ASP A 164 20.55 -16.65 -28.78
N TRP A 165 20.77 -17.59 -29.70
CA TRP A 165 19.71 -18.01 -30.64
C TRP A 165 18.81 -19.12 -30.09
N ASP A 166 19.15 -19.70 -28.94
CA ASP A 166 18.44 -20.82 -28.32
C ASP A 166 17.79 -20.44 -26.97
N GLN A 167 17.81 -19.15 -26.63
CA GLN A 167 17.06 -18.61 -25.50
C GLN A 167 15.53 -18.80 -25.69
N PRO A 168 14.76 -19.03 -24.60
CA PRO A 168 13.31 -19.12 -24.66
C PRO A 168 12.67 -17.75 -24.96
N MET A 169 11.39 -17.73 -25.34
CA MET A 169 10.66 -16.50 -25.67
C MET A 169 9.69 -16.10 -24.54
N LEU A 170 9.61 -14.80 -24.22
CA LEU A 170 8.61 -14.28 -23.29
C LEU A 170 7.33 -13.94 -24.07
N ILE A 171 6.17 -14.28 -23.51
CA ILE A 171 4.87 -13.95 -24.13
C ILE A 171 4.15 -12.92 -23.24
N SER A 172 3.70 -11.83 -23.86
CA SER A 172 2.77 -10.86 -23.29
C SER A 172 1.43 -10.93 -24.03
N LYS A 173 0.31 -10.93 -23.30
CA LYS A 173 -1.05 -11.01 -23.84
C LYS A 173 -1.73 -9.64 -23.72
N GLU A 174 -1.86 -8.94 -24.83
CA GLU A 174 -2.58 -7.67 -24.90
C GLU A 174 -3.99 -7.89 -25.49
N THR A 175 -5.04 -7.73 -24.68
CA THR A 175 -6.41 -7.66 -25.21
C THR A 175 -6.71 -6.25 -25.73
N LYS A 176 -7.08 -6.13 -27.00
CA LYS A 176 -7.54 -4.87 -27.61
C LYS A 176 -8.93 -5.04 -28.20
N ARG A 177 -9.83 -4.11 -27.89
CA ARG A 177 -11.11 -4.01 -28.60
C ARG A 177 -10.86 -3.40 -29.97
N ILE A 178 -11.18 -4.15 -31.02
CA ILE A 178 -11.19 -3.64 -32.39
C ILE A 178 -12.60 -3.10 -32.65
N SER A 179 -12.68 -1.99 -33.38
CA SER A 179 -13.95 -1.38 -33.79
C SER A 179 -14.78 -2.38 -34.59
N GLY A 180 -15.98 -2.71 -34.12
CA GLY A 180 -16.92 -3.61 -34.83
C GLY A 180 -16.86 -5.10 -34.42
N SER A 181 -16.00 -5.50 -33.49
CA SER A 181 -15.98 -6.87 -32.93
C SER A 181 -16.53 -6.90 -31.50
N GLU A 182 -17.61 -7.65 -31.24
CA GLU A 182 -18.19 -7.81 -29.88
C GLU A 182 -17.19 -8.37 -28.85
N LYS A 183 -16.28 -9.24 -29.30
CA LYS A 183 -15.25 -9.86 -28.47
C LYS A 183 -13.92 -9.10 -28.61
N PRO A 184 -13.20 -8.83 -27.50
CA PRO A 184 -11.86 -8.25 -27.57
C PRO A 184 -10.91 -9.24 -28.26
N VAL A 185 -10.06 -8.74 -29.15
CA VAL A 185 -9.05 -9.55 -29.83
C VAL A 185 -7.82 -9.64 -28.94
N GLU A 186 -7.38 -10.87 -28.66
CA GLU A 186 -6.19 -11.14 -27.86
C GLU A 186 -4.96 -11.17 -28.77
N TYR A 187 -4.04 -10.22 -28.57
CA TYR A 187 -2.77 -10.15 -29.27
C TYR A 187 -1.69 -10.83 -28.44
N MET A 188 -1.08 -11.87 -29.00
CA MET A 188 0.09 -12.52 -28.43
C MET A 188 1.37 -11.82 -28.91
N ILE A 189 2.14 -11.26 -27.98
CA ILE A 189 3.37 -10.52 -28.27
C ILE A 189 4.55 -11.33 -27.73
N CYS A 190 5.38 -11.86 -28.64
CA CYS A 190 6.59 -12.59 -28.28
C CYS A 190 7.79 -11.63 -28.19
N LEU A 191 8.54 -11.70 -27.09
CA LEU A 191 9.66 -10.84 -26.75
C LEU A 191 10.91 -11.68 -26.47
N VAL A 192 12.07 -11.22 -26.95
CA VAL A 192 13.36 -11.88 -26.74
C VAL A 192 13.93 -11.45 -25.37
N PRO A 193 14.24 -12.38 -24.44
CA PRO A 193 14.77 -12.05 -23.11
C PRO A 193 16.03 -11.18 -23.09
N GLU A 194 16.92 -11.35 -24.07
CA GLU A 194 18.15 -10.56 -24.25
C GLU A 194 17.86 -9.06 -24.40
N LEU A 195 16.75 -8.73 -25.08
CA LEU A 195 16.34 -7.37 -25.39
C LEU A 195 15.42 -6.77 -24.31
N CYS A 196 15.11 -7.55 -23.28
CA CYS A 196 14.22 -7.18 -22.18
C CYS A 196 15.01 -6.94 -20.88
N GLN A 197 14.60 -5.93 -20.12
CA GLN A 197 15.08 -5.63 -18.78
C GLN A 197 13.95 -5.82 -17.77
N LEU A 198 14.23 -6.46 -16.63
CA LEU A 198 13.26 -6.49 -15.52
C LEU A 198 13.09 -5.09 -14.93
N THR A 199 11.85 -4.72 -14.61
CA THR A 199 11.54 -3.41 -14.02
C THR A 199 11.16 -3.51 -12.56
N GLY A 200 11.56 -2.50 -11.79
CA GLY A 200 11.49 -2.52 -10.33
C GLY A 200 12.63 -3.32 -9.70
N LEU A 201 12.61 -3.43 -8.37
CA LEU A 201 13.55 -4.23 -7.59
C LEU A 201 12.98 -5.63 -7.36
N SER A 202 13.77 -6.67 -7.60
CA SER A 202 13.44 -8.06 -7.24
C SER A 202 13.36 -8.23 -5.71
N ASP A 203 12.73 -9.29 -5.22
CA ASP A 203 12.65 -9.50 -3.76
C ASP A 203 14.03 -9.78 -3.14
N ASP A 204 14.96 -10.38 -3.88
CA ASP A 204 16.38 -10.53 -3.50
C ASP A 204 17.11 -9.17 -3.40
N GLN A 205 16.77 -8.22 -4.29
CA GLN A 205 17.27 -6.84 -4.21
C GLN A 205 16.64 -6.06 -3.04
N ARG A 206 15.36 -6.33 -2.71
CA ARG A 206 14.64 -5.70 -1.60
C ARG A 206 15.09 -6.22 -0.23
N SER A 207 15.49 -7.49 -0.14
CA SER A 207 16.06 -8.07 1.08
C SER A 207 17.51 -7.60 1.32
N ASN A 208 18.25 -7.26 0.25
CA ASN A 208 19.60 -6.70 0.36
C ASN A 208 19.61 -5.29 0.97
N PHE A 209 19.86 -5.23 2.29
CA PHE A 209 19.89 -4.00 3.06
C PHE A 209 20.95 -2.97 2.58
N ARG A 210 22.06 -3.39 1.95
CA ARG A 210 23.07 -2.46 1.43
C ARG A 210 22.52 -1.71 0.22
N LEU A 211 22.02 -2.46 -0.77
CA LEU A 211 21.37 -1.89 -1.96
C LEU A 211 20.18 -1.01 -1.56
N MET A 212 19.32 -1.47 -0.66
CA MET A 212 18.18 -0.67 -0.18
C MET A 212 18.59 0.58 0.60
N LYS A 213 19.76 0.61 1.25
CA LYS A 213 20.29 1.82 1.92
C LYS A 213 20.77 2.85 0.89
N GLU A 214 21.37 2.39 -0.21
CA GLU A 214 21.87 3.23 -1.30
C GLU A 214 20.73 3.74 -2.20
N VAL A 215 19.81 2.87 -2.63
CA VAL A 215 18.57 3.30 -3.30
C VAL A 215 17.80 4.30 -2.43
N ALA A 216 17.84 4.15 -1.10
CA ALA A 216 17.23 5.10 -0.18
C ALA A 216 17.92 6.48 -0.14
N THR A 217 19.22 6.63 -0.42
CA THR A 217 19.83 7.97 -0.48
C THR A 217 19.35 8.76 -1.69
N TYR A 218 19.12 8.10 -2.83
CA TYR A 218 18.61 8.75 -4.05
C TYR A 218 17.08 8.93 -4.06
N THR A 219 16.32 8.11 -3.33
CA THR A 219 14.84 8.18 -3.30
C THR A 219 14.26 9.01 -2.15
N ARG A 220 15.05 9.35 -1.10
CA ARG A 220 14.62 10.19 0.04
C ARG A 220 14.68 11.69 -0.27
N ILE A 221 13.99 12.10 -1.32
CA ILE A 221 13.86 13.50 -1.74
C ILE A 221 13.19 14.34 -0.63
N THR A 222 13.79 15.46 -0.24
CA THR A 222 13.27 16.37 0.80
C THR A 222 12.02 17.13 0.33
N PRO A 223 11.21 17.73 1.24
CA PRO A 223 10.09 18.60 0.88
C PRO A 223 10.47 19.69 -0.14
N ASN A 224 11.52 20.48 0.15
CA ASN A 224 12.09 21.48 -0.76
C ASN A 224 12.45 20.93 -2.14
N GLN A 225 13.25 19.85 -2.20
CA GLN A 225 13.67 19.25 -3.47
C GLN A 225 12.47 18.72 -4.28
N ARG A 226 11.47 18.14 -3.60
CA ARG A 226 10.28 17.58 -4.26
C ARG A 226 9.37 18.69 -4.79
N HIS A 227 9.15 19.76 -4.02
CA HIS A 227 8.39 20.92 -4.49
C HIS A 227 9.11 21.59 -5.67
N ALA A 228 10.41 21.84 -5.56
CA ALA A 228 11.21 22.42 -6.64
C ALA A 228 11.20 21.56 -7.93
N ALA A 229 11.28 20.23 -7.82
CA ALA A 229 11.16 19.33 -8.97
C ALA A 229 9.75 19.39 -9.61
N PHE A 230 8.70 19.51 -8.81
CA PHE A 230 7.32 19.65 -9.30
C PHE A 230 7.08 21.04 -9.93
N LYS A 231 7.64 22.10 -9.35
CA LYS A 231 7.62 23.46 -9.91
C LYS A 231 8.37 23.52 -11.24
N LYS A 232 9.57 22.92 -11.32
CA LYS A 232 10.32 22.77 -12.58
C LYS A 232 9.52 22.01 -13.64
N TYR A 233 8.72 21.02 -13.26
CA TYR A 233 7.80 20.34 -14.19
C TYR A 233 6.71 21.29 -14.72
N ILE A 234 6.06 22.08 -13.84
CA ILE A 234 5.08 23.12 -14.25
C ILE A 234 5.74 24.10 -15.23
N ASP A 235 6.90 24.65 -14.86
CA ASP A 235 7.63 25.62 -15.68
C ASP A 235 8.03 25.03 -17.04
N ASN A 236 8.45 23.77 -17.09
CA ASN A 236 8.79 23.08 -18.33
C ASN A 236 7.56 22.88 -19.24
N VAL A 237 6.40 22.53 -18.67
CA VAL A 237 5.15 22.38 -19.44
C VAL A 237 4.66 23.73 -19.96
N MET A 238 4.77 24.80 -19.16
CA MET A 238 4.37 26.16 -19.53
C MET A 238 5.30 26.81 -20.58
N LYS A 239 6.61 26.54 -20.50
CA LYS A 239 7.61 27.03 -21.46
C LYS A 239 7.63 26.24 -22.78
N ASN A 240 7.22 24.97 -22.76
CA ASN A 240 7.18 24.14 -23.96
C ASN A 240 5.94 24.48 -24.81
N GLU A 241 6.15 25.15 -25.93
CA GLU A 241 5.04 25.58 -26.80
C GLU A 241 4.19 24.42 -27.33
N SER A 242 4.78 23.26 -27.60
CA SER A 242 4.00 22.08 -28.05
C SER A 242 3.08 21.55 -26.95
N ALA A 243 3.54 21.55 -25.70
CA ALA A 243 2.72 21.15 -24.55
C ALA A 243 1.62 22.19 -24.25
N ARG A 244 1.95 23.49 -24.27
CA ARG A 244 1.01 24.60 -24.09
C ARG A 244 -0.06 24.61 -25.19
N ASN A 245 0.33 24.42 -26.45
CA ASN A 245 -0.60 24.40 -27.59
C ASN A 245 -1.53 23.18 -27.51
N ARG A 246 -1.02 21.99 -27.17
CA ARG A 246 -1.87 20.82 -26.88
C ARG A 246 -2.90 21.10 -25.78
N LEU A 247 -2.49 21.71 -24.66
CA LEU A 247 -3.44 22.07 -23.60
C LEU A 247 -4.50 23.05 -24.11
N LYS A 248 -4.07 24.13 -24.76
CA LYS A 248 -4.96 25.17 -25.31
C LYS A 248 -5.95 24.62 -26.32
N ASN A 249 -5.53 23.69 -27.20
CA ASN A 249 -6.40 23.04 -28.17
C ASN A 249 -7.52 22.21 -27.51
N TRP A 250 -7.33 21.73 -26.27
CA TRP A 250 -8.37 21.08 -25.46
C TRP A 250 -9.17 22.05 -24.58
N GLY A 251 -8.98 23.37 -24.74
CA GLY A 251 -9.57 24.39 -23.88
C GLY A 251 -8.97 24.42 -22.48
N LEU A 252 -7.76 23.88 -22.30
CA LEU A 252 -7.11 23.70 -21.00
C LEU A 252 -5.95 24.69 -20.82
N SER A 253 -5.79 25.18 -19.59
CA SER A 253 -4.53 25.77 -19.14
C SER A 253 -4.17 25.26 -17.74
N ILE A 254 -2.87 25.20 -17.45
CA ILE A 254 -2.36 24.78 -16.15
C ILE A 254 -2.00 26.03 -15.35
N ALA A 255 -2.43 26.09 -14.09
CA ALA A 255 -2.08 27.19 -13.20
C ALA A 255 -0.55 27.27 -12.98
N PRO A 256 0.03 28.48 -12.86
CA PRO A 256 1.47 28.66 -12.79
C PRO A 256 2.10 28.16 -11.48
N ASP A 257 1.31 27.74 -10.49
CA ASP A 257 1.81 27.29 -9.20
C ASP A 257 1.00 26.16 -8.56
N THR A 258 1.58 25.53 -7.55
CA THR A 258 0.93 24.51 -6.72
C THR A 258 -0.26 25.07 -5.95
N ILE A 259 -1.27 24.24 -5.72
CA ILE A 259 -2.45 24.60 -4.92
C ILE A 259 -2.08 25.00 -3.48
N ASN A 260 -2.56 26.14 -3.01
CA ASN A 260 -2.55 26.52 -1.60
C ASN A 260 -3.84 26.02 -0.92
N ILE A 261 -3.71 25.45 0.29
CA ILE A 261 -4.80 24.82 1.04
C ILE A 261 -4.68 25.26 2.51
N MET A 262 -5.81 25.64 3.12
CA MET A 262 -5.87 25.91 4.56
C MET A 262 -6.09 24.59 5.33
N ALA A 263 -5.01 23.91 5.68
CA ALA A 263 -5.08 22.71 6.51
C ALA A 263 -5.38 23.06 7.98
N ARG A 264 -5.72 22.04 8.79
CA ARG A 264 -5.84 22.15 10.25
C ARG A 264 -4.79 21.30 10.93
N GLY A 265 -4.05 21.87 11.87
CA GLY A 265 -3.17 21.13 12.79
C GLY A 265 -3.95 20.68 14.02
N LEU A 266 -4.26 19.39 14.16
CA LEU A 266 -4.82 18.86 15.40
C LEU A 266 -3.81 18.98 16.54
N ALA A 267 -4.29 19.35 17.73
CA ALA A 267 -3.45 19.44 18.92
C ALA A 267 -2.82 18.08 19.25
N PRO A 268 -1.54 18.02 19.69
CA PRO A 268 -0.91 16.80 20.16
C PRO A 268 -1.70 16.16 21.32
N GLU A 269 -1.99 14.86 21.23
CA GLU A 269 -2.78 14.16 22.24
C GLU A 269 -1.93 13.88 23.49
N PRO A 270 -2.46 14.11 24.71
CA PRO A 270 -1.76 13.77 25.95
C PRO A 270 -1.76 12.26 26.17
N VAL A 271 -0.59 11.71 26.50
CA VAL A 271 -0.36 10.28 26.70
C VAL A 271 -0.51 9.93 28.17
N LEU A 272 -1.31 8.90 28.46
CA LEU A 272 -1.56 8.38 29.80
C LEU A 272 -0.63 7.19 30.08
N PHE A 273 -0.01 7.18 31.25
CA PHE A 273 0.86 6.12 31.76
C PHE A 273 0.30 5.56 33.08
N GLY A 274 0.98 4.57 33.65
CA GLY A 274 0.65 4.03 34.97
C GLY A 274 0.67 5.10 36.06
N ASN A 275 0.07 4.79 37.21
CA ASN A 275 -0.09 5.70 38.35
C ASN A 275 -0.79 7.03 37.99
N ASN A 276 -1.70 7.00 37.00
CA ASN A 276 -2.41 8.15 36.45
C ASN A 276 -1.52 9.29 35.91
N VAL A 277 -0.25 9.01 35.59
CA VAL A 277 0.67 10.01 35.05
C VAL A 277 0.24 10.42 33.64
N LYS A 278 -0.09 11.70 33.46
CA LYS A 278 -0.48 12.29 32.18
C LYS A 278 0.64 13.16 31.62
N VAL A 279 1.21 12.75 30.49
CA VAL A 279 2.26 13.47 29.77
C VAL A 279 1.61 14.33 28.68
N PRO A 280 1.92 15.64 28.58
CA PRO A 280 1.42 16.49 27.50
C PRO A 280 1.99 16.03 26.14
N GLY A 281 1.16 16.04 25.11
CA GLY A 281 1.60 15.70 23.75
C GLY A 281 2.62 16.71 23.21
N LYS A 282 3.62 16.24 22.47
CA LYS A 282 4.66 17.09 21.87
C LYS A 282 4.37 17.37 20.39
N PRO A 283 4.84 18.51 19.81
CA PRO A 283 4.64 18.82 18.39
C PRO A 283 5.28 17.83 17.41
N ASN A 284 6.35 17.13 17.82
CA ASN A 284 6.94 16.04 17.04
C ASN A 284 6.22 14.69 17.22
N ALA A 285 5.24 14.64 18.12
CA ALA A 285 4.46 13.49 18.52
C ALA A 285 5.32 12.25 18.86
N ASP A 286 6.40 12.46 19.61
CA ASP A 286 7.26 11.40 20.18
C ASP A 286 7.27 11.47 21.72
N TRP A 287 7.09 10.30 22.35
CA TRP A 287 7.18 10.09 23.80
C TRP A 287 8.17 8.97 24.13
N SER A 288 9.23 8.83 23.31
CA SER A 288 10.24 7.76 23.44
C SER A 288 10.97 7.79 24.78
N PHE A 289 11.19 8.98 25.33
CA PHE A 289 11.82 9.17 26.63
C PHE A 289 10.85 8.83 27.77
N GLU A 290 9.62 9.30 27.67
CA GLU A 290 8.59 9.15 28.70
C GLU A 290 8.10 7.70 28.82
N ALA A 291 8.03 6.94 27.71
CA ALA A 291 7.76 5.51 27.73
C ALA A 291 8.85 4.68 28.42
N CYS A 292 10.07 5.18 28.52
CA CYS A 292 11.17 4.54 29.26
C CYS A 292 11.35 5.09 30.70
N LYS A 293 10.64 6.16 31.06
CA LYS A 293 10.73 6.84 32.37
C LYS A 293 9.55 6.51 33.30
N ASN A 294 8.34 6.45 32.76
CA ASN A 294 7.12 6.26 33.54
C ASN A 294 6.74 4.78 33.70
N ALA A 295 5.95 4.47 34.71
CA ALA A 295 5.33 3.16 34.87
C ALA A 295 4.36 2.87 33.71
N VAL A 296 4.24 1.59 33.34
CA VAL A 296 3.22 1.11 32.39
C VAL A 296 1.84 1.09 33.05
N ILE A 297 0.76 1.22 32.27
CA ILE A 297 -0.62 1.16 32.80
C ILE A 297 -0.94 -0.22 33.42
N HIS A 298 -0.52 -1.29 32.75
CA HIS A 298 -0.66 -2.66 33.23
C HIS A 298 0.65 -3.40 32.97
N ALA A 299 1.35 -3.74 34.06
CA ALA A 299 2.48 -4.66 34.05
C ALA A 299 1.96 -6.09 34.25
N VAL A 300 2.59 -7.06 33.58
CA VAL A 300 2.30 -8.48 33.79
C VAL A 300 3.44 -9.13 34.55
N ASP A 301 3.11 -9.80 35.65
CA ASP A 301 4.10 -10.50 36.47
C ASP A 301 4.67 -11.71 35.73
N LEU A 302 5.99 -11.69 35.52
CA LEU A 302 6.71 -12.74 34.78
C LEU A 302 7.17 -13.85 35.74
N LEU A 303 6.22 -14.63 36.24
CA LEU A 303 6.46 -15.66 37.26
C LEU A 303 7.27 -16.86 36.75
N SER A 304 7.07 -17.28 35.49
CA SER A 304 7.87 -18.33 34.85
C SER A 304 8.24 -17.98 33.39
N TRP A 305 9.53 -17.99 33.08
CA TRP A 305 10.05 -17.68 31.74
C TRP A 305 11.29 -18.52 31.45
N ALA A 306 11.48 -18.89 30.18
CA ALA A 306 12.57 -19.75 29.75
C ALA A 306 13.47 -19.07 28.70
N VAL A 307 14.78 -19.22 28.87
CA VAL A 307 15.77 -19.00 27.82
C VAL A 307 16.11 -20.37 27.24
N VAL A 308 15.49 -20.69 26.10
CA VAL A 308 15.43 -22.09 25.64
C VAL A 308 16.76 -22.58 25.08
N TYR A 309 17.24 -23.68 25.66
CA TYR A 309 18.20 -24.61 25.10
C TYR A 309 17.74 -26.04 25.46
N THR A 310 17.04 -26.69 24.52
CA THR A 310 16.36 -28.02 24.61
C THR A 310 14.95 -28.07 25.25
N ASP A 311 14.24 -29.19 25.04
CA ASP A 311 12.75 -29.28 25.01
C ASP A 311 12.02 -29.57 26.34
N ARG A 312 12.73 -29.71 27.48
CA ARG A 312 12.12 -30.29 28.71
C ARG A 312 11.06 -29.42 29.40
N ASP A 313 11.14 -28.09 29.29
CA ASP A 313 10.34 -27.15 30.11
C ASP A 313 9.03 -26.68 29.43
N LYS A 314 8.56 -27.44 28.44
CA LYS A 314 7.48 -27.03 27.52
C LYS A 314 6.13 -26.78 28.19
N GLN A 315 5.80 -27.47 29.27
CA GLN A 315 4.44 -27.47 29.86
C GLN A 315 4.16 -26.31 30.83
N CYS A 316 5.17 -25.56 31.28
CA CYS A 316 5.04 -24.54 32.33
C CYS A 316 5.57 -23.14 31.94
N THR A 317 5.88 -22.92 30.65
CA THR A 317 6.53 -21.70 30.16
C THR A 317 5.52 -20.62 29.72
N MET A 318 5.52 -19.44 30.36
CA MET A 318 4.71 -18.28 29.92
C MET A 318 5.34 -17.49 28.75
N LEU A 319 6.67 -17.51 28.62
CA LEU A 319 7.42 -16.75 27.62
C LEU A 319 8.70 -17.47 27.21
N VAL A 320 8.95 -17.55 25.90
CA VAL A 320 10.22 -18.01 25.32
C VAL A 320 11.05 -16.82 24.81
N VAL A 321 12.27 -16.66 25.33
CA VAL A 321 13.25 -15.70 24.81
C VAL A 321 14.34 -16.43 24.03
N VAL A 322 14.57 -16.07 22.76
CA VAL A 322 15.59 -16.68 21.90
C VAL A 322 16.59 -15.64 21.41
N ILE A 323 17.88 -15.87 21.68
CA ILE A 323 18.97 -15.01 21.21
C ILE A 323 19.59 -15.62 19.95
N CYS A 324 19.54 -14.87 18.85
CA CYS A 324 20.03 -15.28 17.53
C CYS A 324 21.32 -14.55 17.17
N SER A 325 22.41 -15.28 16.96
CA SER A 325 23.73 -14.76 16.53
C SER A 325 23.73 -14.12 15.13
N THR A 326 22.81 -14.56 14.26
CA THR A 326 22.71 -14.18 12.85
C THR A 326 21.28 -13.84 12.47
N LYS A 327 21.13 -12.96 11.46
CA LYS A 327 19.84 -12.69 10.81
C LYS A 327 19.62 -13.73 9.72
N THR A 328 19.10 -14.89 10.10
CA THR A 328 18.64 -15.93 9.17
C THR A 328 17.13 -16.05 9.31
N ASP A 329 16.41 -15.76 8.22
CA ASP A 329 14.94 -15.70 8.23
C ASP A 329 14.32 -17.08 8.48
N ASP A 330 14.99 -18.16 8.08
CA ASP A 330 14.56 -19.54 8.33
C ASP A 330 14.47 -19.85 9.83
N ARG A 331 15.51 -19.52 10.61
CA ARG A 331 15.50 -19.78 12.07
C ARG A 331 14.43 -18.95 12.77
N TYR A 332 14.27 -17.68 12.38
CA TYR A 332 13.18 -16.85 12.90
C TYR A 332 11.81 -17.46 12.59
N SER A 333 11.65 -17.97 11.37
CA SER A 333 10.44 -18.61 10.89
C SER A 333 10.12 -19.88 11.68
N SER A 334 11.08 -20.80 11.82
CA SER A 334 10.91 -22.04 12.59
C SER A 334 10.57 -21.79 14.07
N ILE A 335 11.26 -20.86 14.75
CA ILE A 335 10.93 -20.50 16.15
C ILE A 335 9.47 -20.08 16.26
N LYS A 336 9.01 -19.24 15.33
CA LYS A 336 7.64 -18.71 15.32
C LYS A 336 6.60 -19.72 14.85
N LYS A 337 6.94 -20.69 14.02
CA LYS A 337 6.08 -21.86 13.75
C LYS A 337 5.77 -22.60 15.05
N ILE A 338 6.83 -23.01 15.74
CA ILE A 338 6.74 -23.80 16.98
C ILE A 338 6.00 -23.01 18.06
N CYS A 339 6.28 -21.71 18.21
CA CYS A 339 5.71 -20.85 19.26
C CYS A 339 4.37 -20.18 18.89
N CYS A 340 3.81 -20.37 17.70
CA CYS A 340 2.56 -19.69 17.30
C CYS A 340 1.56 -20.55 16.52
N ALA A 341 2.01 -21.62 15.84
CA ALA A 341 1.13 -22.57 15.14
C ALA A 341 1.02 -23.90 15.87
N GLU A 342 2.14 -24.41 16.41
CA GLU A 342 2.18 -25.73 17.08
C GLU A 342 1.92 -25.63 18.58
N ASN A 343 2.39 -24.56 19.22
CA ASN A 343 2.22 -24.31 20.66
C ASN A 343 1.95 -22.80 20.87
N PRO A 344 0.86 -22.37 21.52
CA PRO A 344 0.49 -20.96 21.62
C PRO A 344 1.28 -20.21 22.71
N ILE A 345 2.62 -20.19 22.60
CA ILE A 345 3.52 -19.63 23.62
C ILE A 345 4.12 -18.29 23.13
N PRO A 346 3.87 -17.17 23.82
CA PRO A 346 4.49 -15.89 23.50
C PRO A 346 6.02 -15.98 23.39
N SER A 347 6.60 -15.42 22.31
CA SER A 347 8.05 -15.48 22.09
C SER A 347 8.71 -14.18 21.62
N GLN A 348 9.89 -13.89 22.20
CA GLN A 348 10.73 -12.74 21.90
C GLN A 348 12.06 -13.22 21.28
N VAL A 349 12.29 -12.87 20.01
CA VAL A 349 13.56 -13.14 19.33
C VAL A 349 14.42 -11.89 19.37
N ILE A 350 15.66 -12.02 19.83
CA ILE A 350 16.63 -10.93 20.01
C ILE A 350 17.83 -11.24 19.11
N ASN A 351 18.35 -10.25 18.38
CA ASN A 351 19.61 -10.42 17.65
C ASN A 351 20.79 -10.11 18.57
N ALA A 352 21.76 -11.01 18.69
CA ALA A 352 22.94 -10.83 19.54
C ALA A 352 23.70 -9.54 19.19
N ARG A 353 23.83 -9.21 17.89
CA ARG A 353 24.52 -7.98 17.44
C ARG A 353 23.80 -6.69 17.85
N THR A 354 22.52 -6.77 18.19
CA THR A 354 21.75 -5.63 18.71
C THR A 354 22.07 -5.38 20.18
N ILE A 355 22.20 -6.44 21.00
CA ILE A 355 22.53 -6.31 22.43
C ILE A 355 24.05 -6.18 22.71
N MET A 356 24.93 -6.58 21.78
CA MET A 356 26.38 -6.33 21.91
C MET A 356 26.78 -4.84 21.83
N ASN A 357 25.87 -3.94 21.44
CA ASN A 357 26.15 -2.50 21.42
C ASN A 357 26.00 -1.89 22.81
N GLN A 358 27.08 -1.86 23.58
CA GLN A 358 27.11 -1.37 24.97
C GLN A 358 26.49 0.03 25.15
N GLN A 359 26.81 0.98 24.28
CA GLN A 359 26.29 2.36 24.34
C GLN A 359 24.75 2.43 24.23
N LYS A 360 24.12 1.46 23.57
CA LYS A 360 22.66 1.44 23.33
C LYS A 360 21.93 0.35 24.12
N LEU A 361 22.66 -0.52 24.83
CA LEU A 361 22.13 -1.69 25.51
C LEU A 361 20.93 -1.37 26.41
N ARG A 362 21.03 -0.35 27.29
CA ARG A 362 19.93 0.05 28.18
C ARG A 362 18.64 0.38 27.43
N SER A 363 18.72 1.21 26.39
CA SER A 363 17.55 1.62 25.58
C SER A 363 16.97 0.44 24.78
N ILE A 364 17.83 -0.46 24.31
CA ILE A 364 17.44 -1.66 23.57
C ILE A 364 16.71 -2.63 24.50
N THR A 365 17.27 -2.94 25.67
CA THR A 365 16.68 -3.83 26.67
C THR A 365 15.35 -3.29 27.18
N GLN A 366 15.25 -1.98 27.46
CA GLN A 366 13.97 -1.36 27.82
C GLN A 366 12.89 -1.58 26.75
N LYS A 367 13.22 -1.37 25.47
CA LYS A 367 12.27 -1.60 24.36
C LYS A 367 11.89 -3.09 24.22
N ILE A 368 12.81 -4.01 24.49
CA ILE A 368 12.53 -5.45 24.51
C ILE A 368 11.58 -5.80 25.66
N LEU A 369 11.77 -5.24 26.86
CA LEU A 369 10.89 -5.45 28.01
C LEU A 369 9.48 -4.89 27.76
N LEU A 370 9.36 -3.71 27.15
CA LEU A 370 8.06 -3.15 26.73
C LEU A 370 7.35 -4.08 25.72
N GLN A 371 8.07 -4.67 24.77
CA GLN A 371 7.51 -5.67 23.84
C GLN A 371 7.08 -6.97 24.53
N ILE A 372 7.83 -7.43 25.53
CA ILE A 372 7.49 -8.61 26.33
C ILE A 372 6.20 -8.35 27.12
N ASN A 373 6.10 -7.20 27.78
CA ASN A 373 4.89 -6.84 28.54
C ASN A 373 3.64 -6.86 27.62
N CYS A 374 3.71 -6.25 26.42
CA CYS A 374 2.60 -6.29 25.45
C CYS A 374 2.21 -7.73 25.05
N LYS A 375 3.20 -8.61 24.84
CA LYS A 375 2.98 -10.00 24.44
C LYS A 375 2.25 -10.85 25.48
N LEU A 376 2.27 -10.41 26.73
CA LEU A 376 1.63 -11.07 27.86
C LEU A 376 0.29 -10.42 28.25
N GLY A 377 -0.20 -9.43 27.47
CA GLY A 377 -1.44 -8.68 27.77
C GLY A 377 -1.22 -7.39 28.57
N GLY A 378 0.03 -6.97 28.78
CA GLY A 378 0.38 -5.71 29.41
C GLY A 378 0.02 -4.49 28.56
N THR A 379 -0.42 -3.42 29.21
CA THR A 379 -0.78 -2.13 28.57
C THR A 379 0.29 -1.11 28.90
N LEU A 380 0.99 -0.57 27.89
CA LEU A 380 2.08 0.38 28.12
C LEU A 380 1.57 1.77 28.47
N TRP A 381 0.79 2.34 27.56
CA TRP A 381 0.23 3.68 27.65
C TRP A 381 -1.17 3.73 27.03
N GLY A 382 -1.88 4.84 27.22
CA GLY A 382 -3.24 5.02 26.71
C GLY A 382 -3.50 6.44 26.25
N ILE A 383 -4.64 6.64 25.60
CA ILE A 383 -5.18 7.93 25.20
C ILE A 383 -6.62 8.01 25.71
N SER A 384 -7.10 9.21 26.06
CA SER A 384 -8.51 9.39 26.42
C SER A 384 -9.39 9.29 25.16
N ILE A 385 -10.32 8.32 25.18
CA ILE A 385 -11.29 8.04 24.12
C ILE A 385 -12.69 8.19 24.71
N PRO A 386 -13.54 9.11 24.19
CA PRO A 386 -14.76 9.53 24.86
C PRO A 386 -15.98 8.61 24.66
N PHE A 387 -15.82 7.44 24.04
CA PHE A 387 -16.91 6.48 23.83
C PHE A 387 -17.01 5.52 25.02
N LYS A 388 -18.21 5.27 25.54
CA LYS A 388 -18.44 4.30 26.63
C LYS A 388 -18.51 2.85 26.13
N THR A 389 -18.96 2.66 24.91
CA THR A 389 -19.33 1.39 24.28
C THR A 389 -18.97 1.42 22.80
N ALA A 390 -17.69 1.19 22.51
CA ALA A 390 -17.21 1.13 21.14
C ALA A 390 -16.28 -0.07 20.93
N MET A 391 -16.33 -0.62 19.72
CA MET A 391 -15.39 -1.59 19.17
C MET A 391 -14.75 -0.96 17.93
N VAL A 392 -13.44 -0.75 17.95
CA VAL A 392 -12.65 -0.41 16.76
C VAL A 392 -12.06 -1.68 16.18
N ILE A 393 -12.23 -1.87 14.88
CA ILE A 393 -11.80 -3.05 14.12
C ILE A 393 -10.79 -2.61 13.07
N GLY A 394 -9.66 -3.32 12.96
CA GLY A 394 -8.75 -3.19 11.83
C GLY A 394 -8.79 -4.44 10.96
N ILE A 395 -8.80 -4.24 9.64
CA ILE A 395 -8.75 -5.29 8.62
C ILE A 395 -7.59 -5.02 7.69
N ASP A 396 -6.71 -6.01 7.52
CA ASP A 396 -5.65 -6.03 6.51
C ASP A 396 -5.79 -7.29 5.65
N CYS A 397 -5.45 -7.19 4.37
CA CYS A 397 -5.40 -8.35 3.46
C CYS A 397 -4.04 -8.39 2.77
N TYR A 398 -3.30 -9.47 3.04
CA TYR A 398 -2.02 -9.73 2.43
C TYR A 398 -2.16 -10.76 1.31
N HIS A 399 -1.73 -10.39 0.11
CA HIS A 399 -1.54 -11.29 -1.02
C HIS A 399 -0.04 -11.57 -1.15
N ASP A 400 0.33 -12.85 -1.12
CA ASP A 400 1.72 -13.29 -1.34
C ASP A 400 1.96 -13.46 -2.86
N PRO A 401 2.86 -12.68 -3.49
CA PRO A 401 3.15 -12.83 -4.93
C PRO A 401 3.80 -14.17 -5.28
N SER A 402 4.55 -14.77 -4.33
CA SER A 402 5.23 -16.06 -4.51
C SER A 402 4.27 -17.23 -4.33
N ARG A 403 3.33 -17.13 -3.38
CA ARG A 403 2.29 -18.14 -3.10
C ARG A 403 0.95 -17.75 -3.73
N ARG A 404 0.91 -17.77 -5.07
CA ARG A 404 -0.22 -17.39 -5.96
C ARG A 404 -1.61 -17.99 -5.70
N LEU A 405 -1.77 -18.82 -4.67
CA LEU A 405 -2.96 -19.63 -4.42
C LEU A 405 -3.71 -19.25 -3.14
N ARG A 406 -3.14 -18.46 -2.22
CA ARG A 406 -3.79 -18.10 -0.95
C ARG A 406 -3.53 -16.64 -0.56
N SER A 407 -4.62 -15.93 -0.27
CA SER A 407 -4.56 -14.62 0.40
C SER A 407 -4.79 -14.83 1.90
N VAL A 408 -4.32 -13.92 2.74
CA VAL A 408 -4.65 -13.95 4.18
C VAL A 408 -5.27 -12.64 4.62
N CYS A 409 -6.47 -12.76 5.18
CA CYS A 409 -7.14 -11.68 5.87
C CYS A 409 -6.74 -11.73 7.35
N SER A 410 -6.34 -10.60 7.91
CA SER A 410 -6.15 -10.42 9.34
C SER A 410 -7.19 -9.44 9.87
N PHE A 411 -7.90 -9.84 10.92
CA PHE A 411 -9.01 -9.12 11.52
C PHE A 411 -8.77 -9.02 13.01
N VAL A 412 -8.80 -7.81 13.57
CA VAL A 412 -8.63 -7.63 15.02
C VAL A 412 -9.52 -6.50 15.52
N ALA A 413 -10.13 -6.71 16.69
CA ALA A 413 -11.12 -5.84 17.29
C ALA A 413 -10.76 -5.46 18.73
N SER A 414 -10.91 -4.19 19.09
CA SER A 414 -10.74 -3.73 20.47
C SER A 414 -11.91 -4.18 21.34
N TYR A 415 -11.65 -4.69 22.55
CA TYR A 415 -12.71 -5.13 23.45
C TYR A 415 -12.79 -4.38 24.79
N ASN A 416 -12.04 -3.28 24.95
CA ASN A 416 -12.13 -2.41 26.11
C ASN A 416 -12.25 -0.92 25.72
N GLN A 417 -12.76 -0.10 26.64
CA GLN A 417 -13.04 1.33 26.41
C GLN A 417 -11.80 2.13 25.97
N SER A 418 -10.63 1.85 26.57
CA SER A 418 -9.37 2.53 26.25
C SER A 418 -8.75 2.09 24.92
N MET A 419 -9.32 1.08 24.25
CA MET A 419 -8.85 0.48 23.00
C MET A 419 -7.38 0.01 23.09
N THR A 420 -7.03 -0.56 24.24
CA THR A 420 -5.68 -1.06 24.54
C THR A 420 -5.58 -2.59 24.46
N THR A 421 -6.71 -3.30 24.51
CA THR A 421 -6.78 -4.77 24.43
C THR A 421 -7.55 -5.23 23.21
N TRP A 422 -7.09 -6.32 22.58
CA TRP A 422 -7.41 -6.67 21.19
C TRP A 422 -7.68 -8.17 21.01
N TYR A 423 -8.83 -8.51 20.44
CA TYR A 423 -9.16 -9.87 19.98
C TYR A 423 -8.70 -10.02 18.53
N SER A 424 -7.83 -11.00 18.24
CA SER A 424 -7.26 -11.19 16.89
C SER A 424 -7.59 -12.54 16.26
N LYS A 425 -7.95 -12.53 14.98
CA LYS A 425 -8.12 -13.72 14.14
C LYS A 425 -7.44 -13.49 12.78
N ALA A 426 -6.93 -14.56 12.17
CA ALA A 426 -6.50 -14.54 10.78
C ALA A 426 -7.08 -15.74 10.05
N VAL A 427 -7.45 -15.53 8.80
CA VAL A 427 -8.15 -16.51 7.97
C VAL A 427 -7.46 -16.58 6.62
N PHE A 428 -7.15 -17.80 6.19
CA PHE A 428 -6.69 -18.07 4.83
C PHE A 428 -7.89 -18.05 3.90
N GLN A 429 -7.80 -17.28 2.83
CA GLN A 429 -8.79 -17.22 1.76
C GLN A 429 -8.34 -18.16 0.64
N GLU A 430 -9.18 -19.14 0.32
CA GLU A 430 -8.92 -20.08 -0.78
C GLU A 430 -9.32 -19.50 -2.15
N LYS A 431 -8.85 -20.14 -3.22
CA LYS A 431 -9.06 -19.66 -4.59
C LYS A 431 -10.56 -19.70 -4.95
N GLY A 432 -11.15 -18.51 -5.14
CA GLY A 432 -12.57 -18.36 -5.51
C GLY A 432 -13.50 -18.05 -4.33
N GLN A 433 -13.02 -18.15 -3.09
CA GLN A 433 -13.77 -17.69 -1.91
C GLN A 433 -13.76 -16.15 -1.84
N GLU A 434 -14.85 -15.51 -1.43
CA GLU A 434 -14.86 -14.07 -1.20
C GLU A 434 -14.23 -13.67 0.14
N ILE A 435 -13.63 -12.48 0.21
CA ILE A 435 -13.03 -11.96 1.46
C ILE A 435 -14.11 -11.81 2.54
N ILE A 436 -15.33 -11.43 2.14
CA ILE A 436 -16.44 -11.10 3.03
C ILE A 436 -16.86 -12.28 3.91
N ASP A 437 -16.84 -13.52 3.43
CA ASP A 437 -17.22 -14.68 4.26
C ASP A 437 -16.25 -14.91 5.42
N SER A 438 -14.96 -14.68 5.18
CA SER A 438 -13.95 -14.70 6.24
C SER A 438 -14.16 -13.55 7.23
N LEU A 439 -14.57 -12.36 6.77
CA LEU A 439 -14.85 -11.21 7.61
C LEU A 439 -16.11 -11.41 8.47
N LYS A 440 -17.20 -11.98 7.94
CA LYS A 440 -18.42 -12.35 8.69
C LYS A 440 -18.05 -13.21 9.90
N ALA A 441 -17.30 -14.30 9.67
CA ALA A 441 -16.90 -15.21 10.74
C ALA A 441 -16.01 -14.54 11.80
N CYS A 442 -15.05 -13.70 11.38
CA CYS A 442 -14.20 -12.94 12.32
C CYS A 442 -14.98 -11.92 13.15
N LEU A 443 -15.93 -11.20 12.53
CA LEU A 443 -16.80 -10.24 13.20
C LEU A 443 -17.70 -10.91 14.24
N VAL A 444 -18.27 -12.07 13.89
CA VAL A 444 -19.14 -12.84 14.78
C VAL A 444 -18.38 -13.29 16.03
N ASP A 445 -17.18 -13.84 15.88
CA ASP A 445 -16.37 -14.29 17.01
C ASP A 445 -15.85 -13.12 17.88
N ALA A 446 -15.51 -11.99 17.27
CA ALA A 446 -15.10 -10.79 17.98
C ALA A 446 -16.24 -10.20 18.83
N LEU A 447 -17.47 -10.20 18.32
CA LEU A 447 -18.66 -9.76 19.06
C LEU A 447 -18.99 -10.72 20.21
N LYS A 448 -18.91 -12.04 20.00
CA LYS A 448 -19.03 -13.06 21.07
C LYS A 448 -17.97 -12.86 22.16
N HIS A 449 -16.73 -12.57 21.78
CA HIS A 449 -15.65 -12.28 22.73
C HIS A 449 -15.91 -11.00 23.52
N TYR A 450 -16.34 -9.92 22.85
CA TYR A 450 -16.70 -8.65 23.49
C TYR A 450 -17.83 -8.84 24.51
N LEU A 451 -18.90 -9.56 24.14
CA LEU A 451 -20.02 -9.90 25.02
C LEU A 451 -19.56 -10.71 26.24
N ARG A 452 -18.71 -11.73 26.04
CA ARG A 452 -18.15 -12.55 27.14
C ARG A 452 -17.35 -11.73 28.15
N VAL A 453 -16.57 -10.74 27.68
CA VAL A 453 -15.69 -9.93 28.55
C VAL A 453 -16.44 -8.77 29.20
N ASN A 454 -17.40 -8.13 28.52
CA ASN A 454 -18.06 -6.91 28.97
C ASN A 454 -19.49 -7.11 29.51
N GLY A 455 -20.06 -8.30 29.39
CA GLY A 455 -21.46 -8.59 29.74
C GLY A 455 -22.50 -7.95 28.82
N ARG A 456 -22.06 -7.25 27.76
CA ARG A 456 -22.90 -6.56 26.76
C ARG A 456 -22.19 -6.45 25.42
N LEU A 457 -22.95 -6.26 24.35
CA LEU A 457 -22.44 -5.97 23.01
C LEU A 457 -22.04 -4.47 22.86
N PRO A 458 -21.22 -4.10 21.86
CA PRO A 458 -20.86 -2.70 21.61
C PRO A 458 -21.95 -1.95 20.82
N ASP A 459 -22.34 -0.75 21.29
CA ASP A 459 -23.34 0.10 20.61
C ASP A 459 -22.78 0.76 19.33
N ARG A 460 -21.45 0.80 19.20
CA ARG A 460 -20.73 1.46 18.10
C ARG A 460 -19.58 0.60 17.59
N ILE A 461 -19.55 0.37 16.29
CA ILE A 461 -18.53 -0.40 15.59
C ILE A 461 -17.88 0.51 14.54
N ILE A 462 -16.56 0.65 14.59
CA ILE A 462 -15.79 1.50 13.66
C ILE A 462 -14.72 0.63 13.00
N MET A 463 -14.81 0.44 11.69
CA MET A 463 -13.98 -0.49 10.93
C MET A 463 -12.99 0.28 10.04
N TYR A 464 -11.70 -0.06 10.14
CA TYR A 464 -10.64 0.50 9.31
C TYR A 464 -10.07 -0.58 8.39
N ARG A 465 -10.24 -0.41 7.08
CA ARG A 465 -9.86 -1.38 6.04
C ARG A 465 -8.64 -0.93 5.24
N ASP A 466 -7.50 -1.60 5.39
CA ASP A 466 -6.32 -1.42 4.52
C ASP A 466 -6.44 -2.29 3.25
N GLY A 467 -5.61 -2.00 2.25
CA GLY A 467 -5.38 -2.88 1.09
C GLY A 467 -6.34 -2.70 -0.09
N VAL A 468 -7.21 -1.68 -0.08
CA VAL A 468 -8.28 -1.52 -1.08
C VAL A 468 -8.03 -0.32 -2.01
N GLY A 469 -8.08 -0.56 -3.32
CA GLY A 469 -7.95 0.47 -4.36
C GLY A 469 -9.28 1.12 -4.75
N ASP A 470 -9.21 2.24 -5.47
CA ASP A 470 -10.38 3.07 -5.78
C ASP A 470 -11.48 2.37 -6.56
N GLY A 471 -11.10 1.46 -7.48
CA GLY A 471 -12.06 0.66 -8.26
C GLY A 471 -12.94 -0.29 -7.43
N GLN A 472 -12.58 -0.55 -6.16
CA GLN A 472 -13.30 -1.45 -5.27
C GLN A 472 -14.19 -0.73 -4.24
N LEU A 473 -14.13 0.61 -4.15
CA LEU A 473 -14.86 1.35 -3.12
C LEU A 473 -16.39 1.23 -3.20
N LYS A 474 -16.93 1.18 -4.43
CA LYS A 474 -18.37 0.92 -4.66
C LYS A 474 -18.73 -0.51 -4.24
N LEU A 475 -17.95 -1.51 -4.66
CA LEU A 475 -18.14 -2.91 -4.26
C LEU A 475 -18.16 -3.07 -2.73
N LEU A 476 -17.28 -2.38 -1.99
CA LEU A 476 -17.31 -2.37 -0.52
C LEU A 476 -18.61 -1.79 0.04
N ARG A 477 -19.02 -0.61 -0.43
CA ARG A 477 -20.24 0.06 0.03
C ARG A 477 -21.48 -0.79 -0.26
N ASP A 478 -21.58 -1.31 -1.48
CA ASP A 478 -22.82 -1.88 -2.01
C ASP A 478 -22.96 -3.38 -1.66
N TYR A 479 -21.85 -4.09 -1.39
CA TYR A 479 -21.84 -5.53 -1.10
C TYR A 479 -21.14 -5.92 0.22
N GLU A 480 -19.98 -5.37 0.56
CA GLU A 480 -19.26 -5.79 1.78
C GLU A 480 -19.94 -5.28 3.05
N VAL A 481 -20.32 -3.99 3.09
CA VAL A 481 -20.96 -3.36 4.25
C VAL A 481 -22.32 -3.99 4.60
N PRO A 482 -23.28 -4.19 3.67
CA PRO A 482 -24.56 -4.82 3.99
C PRO A 482 -24.39 -6.25 4.53
N GLN A 483 -23.42 -7.00 4.00
CA GLN A 483 -23.13 -8.35 4.47
C GLN A 483 -22.57 -8.38 5.91
N LEU A 484 -21.78 -7.40 6.32
CA LEU A 484 -21.36 -7.25 7.72
C LEU A 484 -22.52 -6.84 8.64
N GLN A 485 -23.44 -6.00 8.15
CA GLN A 485 -24.64 -5.59 8.90
C GLN A 485 -25.60 -6.76 9.16
N ILE A 486 -25.66 -7.75 8.25
CA ILE A 486 -26.42 -8.99 8.48
C ILE A 486 -25.88 -9.76 9.70
N CYS A 487 -24.56 -9.76 9.95
CA CYS A 487 -23.98 -10.44 11.11
C CYS A 487 -24.45 -9.87 12.46
N PHE A 488 -24.84 -8.60 12.52
CA PHE A 488 -25.40 -8.03 13.76
C PHE A 488 -26.74 -8.68 14.14
N LYS A 489 -27.57 -9.01 13.15
CA LYS A 489 -28.85 -9.71 13.38
C LYS A 489 -28.69 -11.18 13.82
N SER A 490 -27.51 -11.77 13.65
CA SER A 490 -27.21 -13.16 14.02
C SER A 490 -26.69 -13.34 15.45
N LEU A 491 -26.67 -12.29 16.27
CA LEU A 491 -26.01 -12.25 17.58
C LEU A 491 -26.84 -11.52 18.65
N GLY A 492 -27.56 -12.30 19.46
CA GLY A 492 -28.40 -11.81 20.55
C GLY A 492 -29.87 -11.68 20.15
N ASP A 493 -30.67 -11.08 21.04
CA ASP A 493 -32.09 -10.80 20.78
C ASP A 493 -32.31 -10.03 19.48
N THR A 494 -33.51 -10.17 18.91
CA THR A 494 -33.92 -9.75 17.56
C THR A 494 -33.72 -8.27 17.19
N ASP A 495 -33.26 -7.44 18.12
CA ASP A 495 -33.14 -5.99 17.99
C ASP A 495 -31.72 -5.41 18.09
N TYR A 496 -30.65 -6.23 18.18
CA TYR A 496 -29.28 -5.69 18.20
C TYR A 496 -28.93 -4.95 16.89
N LYS A 497 -28.87 -3.62 16.97
CA LYS A 497 -28.66 -2.69 15.85
C LYS A 497 -27.54 -1.68 16.20
N PRO A 498 -26.25 -2.11 16.21
CA PRO A 498 -25.15 -1.22 16.49
C PRO A 498 -24.96 -0.19 15.37
N THR A 499 -24.43 0.97 15.73
CA THR A 499 -23.99 1.95 14.73
C THR A 499 -22.70 1.48 14.05
N LEU A 500 -22.57 1.70 12.74
CA LEU A 500 -21.42 1.25 11.94
C LEU A 500 -20.79 2.42 11.18
N THR A 501 -19.49 2.63 11.37
CA THR A 501 -18.66 3.48 10.50
C THR A 501 -17.63 2.61 9.79
N TYR A 502 -17.57 2.63 8.47
CA TYR A 502 -16.59 1.87 7.68
C TYR A 502 -15.67 2.84 6.93
N VAL A 503 -14.38 2.79 7.24
CA VAL A 503 -13.33 3.68 6.73
C VAL A 503 -12.28 2.87 5.96
N VAL A 504 -12.15 3.12 4.67
CA VAL A 504 -11.06 2.58 3.86
C VAL A 504 -9.82 3.45 4.05
N VAL A 505 -8.66 2.82 4.23
CA VAL A 505 -7.39 3.49 4.55
C VAL A 505 -6.38 3.25 3.45
N GLN A 506 -6.05 4.31 2.71
CA GLN A 506 -5.13 4.27 1.56
C GLN A 506 -3.81 4.94 1.90
N LYS A 507 -2.73 4.14 1.85
CA LYS A 507 -1.38 4.53 2.30
C LYS A 507 -0.37 4.67 1.16
N ARG A 508 -0.68 4.11 -0.01
CA ARG A 508 0.16 4.13 -1.22
C ARG A 508 -0.40 5.13 -2.23
N ILE A 509 -0.44 6.40 -1.83
CA ILE A 509 -1.00 7.50 -2.61
C ILE A 509 0.09 8.39 -3.21
N ASN A 510 -0.23 9.07 -4.31
CA ASN A 510 0.67 10.03 -4.96
C ASN A 510 0.66 11.41 -4.29
N THR A 511 -0.40 11.74 -3.54
CA THR A 511 -0.54 12.99 -2.78
C THR A 511 0.61 13.22 -1.81
N ARG A 512 1.18 14.41 -1.84
CA ARG A 512 2.16 14.95 -0.90
C ARG A 512 1.72 16.34 -0.50
N ILE A 513 1.85 16.63 0.78
CA ILE A 513 1.48 17.90 1.40
C ILE A 513 2.77 18.48 1.99
N PHE A 514 2.95 19.80 1.89
CA PHE A 514 4.14 20.52 2.31
C PHE A 514 3.72 21.73 3.15
N SER A 515 4.37 21.95 4.28
CA SER A 515 4.18 23.17 5.06
C SER A 515 5.00 24.29 4.43
N LYS A 516 4.38 25.44 4.20
CA LYS A 516 5.09 26.65 3.78
C LYS A 516 5.81 27.25 4.99
N THR A 517 7.04 27.69 4.79
CA THR A 517 7.90 28.36 5.79
C THR A 517 8.58 29.55 5.14
N GLY A 518 9.09 30.51 5.91
CA GLY A 518 9.71 31.72 5.36
C GLY A 518 10.87 31.45 4.38
N ASN A 519 11.58 30.33 4.55
CA ASN A 519 12.74 29.93 3.74
C ASN A 519 12.47 28.72 2.82
N GLY A 520 11.21 28.40 2.52
CA GLY A 520 10.81 27.31 1.61
C GLY A 520 9.77 26.36 2.19
N PHE A 521 9.95 25.05 1.97
CA PHE A 521 9.00 24.00 2.30
C PHE A 521 9.58 22.96 3.25
N ASP A 522 8.78 22.58 4.26
CA ASP A 522 9.07 21.47 5.16
C ASP A 522 7.91 20.46 5.18
N ASN A 523 8.08 19.34 5.89
CA ASN A 523 7.03 18.38 6.17
C ASN A 523 5.94 19.03 7.06
N PRO A 524 4.65 18.78 6.79
CA PRO A 524 3.58 19.13 7.70
C PRO A 524 3.75 18.48 9.08
N ILE A 525 3.20 19.13 10.10
CA ILE A 525 3.25 18.64 11.48
C ILE A 525 2.42 17.35 11.65
N PRO A 526 2.79 16.45 12.57
CA PRO A 526 1.89 15.40 13.04
C PRO A 526 0.55 16.01 13.49
N GLY A 527 -0.56 15.48 12.97
CA GLY A 527 -1.90 16.02 13.19
C GLY A 527 -2.43 16.93 12.09
N THR A 528 -1.68 17.21 11.01
CA THR A 528 -2.23 17.93 9.85
C THR A 528 -3.38 17.16 9.21
N VAL A 529 -4.54 17.79 9.08
CA VAL A 529 -5.72 17.28 8.37
C VAL A 529 -6.00 18.15 7.15
N VAL A 530 -6.28 17.51 6.01
CA VAL A 530 -6.80 18.13 4.79
C VAL A 530 -8.08 17.39 4.37
N ASP A 531 -9.19 18.12 4.30
CA ASP A 531 -10.57 17.61 4.15
C ASP A 531 -11.37 18.36 3.07
N HIS A 532 -10.67 19.12 2.22
CA HIS A 532 -11.21 19.85 1.09
C HIS A 532 -10.12 20.10 0.04
N ALA A 533 -10.48 20.71 -1.08
CA ALA A 533 -9.63 21.10 -2.23
C ALA A 533 -8.97 19.94 -3.01
N ILE A 534 -8.36 18.97 -2.33
CA ILE A 534 -7.74 17.76 -2.92
C ILE A 534 -8.44 16.46 -2.50
N THR A 535 -9.60 16.58 -1.85
CA THR A 535 -10.53 15.47 -1.57
C THR A 535 -11.37 15.12 -2.80
N ARG A 536 -12.09 14.00 -2.73
CA ARG A 536 -12.88 13.46 -3.85
C ARG A 536 -14.25 14.13 -3.91
N ARG A 537 -14.74 14.39 -5.13
CA ARG A 537 -16.07 14.98 -5.33
C ARG A 537 -17.21 14.13 -4.75
N ASP A 538 -17.16 12.82 -4.97
CA ASP A 538 -18.32 11.92 -4.77
C ASP A 538 -18.21 11.09 -3.47
N TRP A 539 -17.23 11.38 -2.59
CA TRP A 539 -16.97 10.59 -1.38
C TRP A 539 -16.74 11.48 -0.17
N TYR A 540 -17.11 10.98 1.02
CA TYR A 540 -16.61 11.54 2.26
C TYR A 540 -15.18 11.01 2.48
N ASP A 541 -14.17 11.85 2.21
CA ASP A 541 -12.77 11.53 2.42
C ASP A 541 -11.97 12.67 3.08
N PHE A 542 -10.84 12.30 3.69
CA PHE A 542 -9.90 13.23 4.31
C PHE A 542 -8.48 12.63 4.35
N LEU A 543 -7.47 13.48 4.44
CA LEU A 543 -6.07 13.08 4.59
C LEU A 543 -5.54 13.49 5.96
N ILE A 544 -4.78 12.62 6.63
CA ILE A 544 -4.05 12.96 7.87
C ILE A 544 -2.55 12.66 7.71
N VAL A 545 -1.71 13.65 8.02
CA VAL A 545 -0.28 13.45 8.30
C VAL A 545 -0.17 13.09 9.78
N SER A 546 -0.19 11.80 10.12
CA SER A 546 -0.20 11.40 11.52
C SER A 546 1.20 11.27 12.15
N GLN A 547 2.28 11.18 11.37
CA GLN A 547 3.63 10.89 11.87
C GLN A 547 4.67 11.90 11.40
N LYS A 548 5.70 12.14 12.22
CA LYS A 548 6.92 12.86 11.80
C LYS A 548 7.84 11.92 11.04
N VAL A 549 8.49 12.41 9.98
CA VAL A 549 9.57 11.70 9.29
C VAL A 549 10.90 12.42 9.52
N ASN A 550 11.97 11.65 9.75
CA ASN A 550 13.31 12.21 9.97
C ASN A 550 14.07 12.47 8.65
N GLN A 551 13.62 11.89 7.53
CA GLN A 551 14.25 12.02 6.21
C GLN A 551 13.20 11.91 5.10
N GLY A 552 13.39 12.67 4.03
CA GLY A 552 12.49 12.71 2.87
C GLY A 552 11.17 13.45 3.12
N THR A 553 10.25 13.35 2.16
CA THR A 553 8.88 13.88 2.25
C THR A 553 7.93 12.88 2.91
N VAL A 554 7.15 13.32 3.90
CA VAL A 554 6.08 12.55 4.51
C VAL A 554 4.99 12.24 3.48
N THR A 555 4.38 11.06 3.61
CA THR A 555 3.21 10.67 2.82
C THR A 555 2.01 10.71 3.77
N PRO A 556 0.99 11.56 3.51
CA PRO A 556 -0.25 11.52 4.29
C PRO A 556 -0.94 10.17 4.10
N THR A 557 -1.77 9.78 5.07
CA THR A 557 -2.71 8.66 4.90
C THR A 557 -4.05 9.23 4.47
N HIS A 558 -4.66 8.63 3.45
CA HIS A 558 -5.97 9.00 2.93
C HIS A 558 -7.03 8.06 3.49
N TYR A 559 -8.12 8.62 4.00
CA TYR A 559 -9.24 7.90 4.59
C TYR A 559 -10.48 8.19 3.77
N VAL A 560 -11.19 7.15 3.35
CA VAL A 560 -12.46 7.27 2.62
C VAL A 560 -13.54 6.57 3.45
N VAL A 561 -14.48 7.33 3.97
CA VAL A 561 -15.64 6.80 4.70
C VAL A 561 -16.65 6.31 3.67
N VAL A 562 -16.71 4.99 3.48
CA VAL A 562 -17.59 4.38 2.47
C VAL A 562 -19.02 4.21 2.98
N HIS A 563 -19.18 4.08 4.30
CA HIS A 563 -20.45 4.01 5.02
C HIS A 563 -20.31 4.64 6.42
N ASP A 564 -21.31 5.40 6.86
CA ASP A 564 -21.47 5.78 8.27
C ASP A 564 -22.97 5.81 8.65
N SER A 565 -23.32 5.10 9.72
CA SER A 565 -24.64 5.16 10.37
C SER A 565 -24.54 5.59 11.84
N SER A 566 -23.40 6.16 12.26
CA SER A 566 -23.08 6.41 13.66
C SER A 566 -23.26 7.85 14.14
N GLY A 567 -23.59 8.76 13.22
CA GLY A 567 -23.73 10.18 13.50
C GLY A 567 -22.44 10.85 13.97
N LEU A 568 -21.26 10.28 13.65
CA LEU A 568 -19.99 10.95 13.94
C LEU A 568 -19.91 12.21 13.08
N THR A 569 -19.65 13.36 13.72
CA THR A 569 -19.27 14.53 12.94
C THR A 569 -17.92 14.28 12.24
N PRO A 570 -17.63 14.92 11.09
CA PRO A 570 -16.36 14.72 10.42
C PRO A 570 -15.15 15.01 11.32
N ASP A 571 -15.29 15.99 12.22
CA ASP A 571 -14.31 16.30 13.25
C ASP A 571 -14.06 15.14 14.23
N GLN A 572 -15.12 14.50 14.73
CA GLN A 572 -15.01 13.37 15.65
C GLN A 572 -14.35 12.16 14.97
N CYS A 573 -14.70 11.87 13.72
CA CYS A 573 -14.09 10.78 12.94
C CYS A 573 -12.59 11.04 12.71
N GLN A 574 -12.21 12.25 12.29
CA GLN A 574 -10.81 12.64 12.06
C GLN A 574 -10.00 12.60 13.36
N ARG A 575 -10.53 13.14 14.47
CA ARG A 575 -9.86 13.14 15.78
C ARG A 575 -9.71 11.75 16.36
N LEU A 576 -10.73 10.89 16.23
CA LEU A 576 -10.62 9.48 16.62
C LEU A 576 -9.52 8.80 15.80
N THR A 577 -9.54 8.96 14.47
CA THR A 577 -8.51 8.42 13.56
C THR A 577 -7.11 8.83 14.02
N TYR A 578 -6.91 10.11 14.38
CA TYR A 578 -5.62 10.60 14.88
C TYR A 578 -5.25 10.05 16.28
N LYS A 579 -6.20 9.97 17.23
CA LYS A 579 -5.97 9.34 18.54
C LYS A 579 -5.51 7.89 18.40
N LEU A 580 -6.12 7.11 17.51
CA LEU A 580 -5.75 5.71 17.25
C LEU A 580 -4.30 5.57 16.76
N CYS A 581 -3.76 6.52 15.98
CA CYS A 581 -2.36 6.54 15.57
C CYS A 581 -1.34 6.57 16.73
N HIS A 582 -1.76 6.89 17.96
CA HIS A 582 -0.91 6.98 19.14
C HIS A 582 -0.83 5.67 19.95
N LEU A 583 -1.67 4.66 19.69
CA LEU A 583 -1.75 3.46 20.55
C LEU A 583 -0.72 2.37 20.19
N TYR A 584 0.17 2.61 19.22
CA TYR A 584 1.05 1.57 18.66
C TYR A 584 2.27 1.25 19.55
N TYR A 585 2.11 0.27 20.45
CA TYR A 585 3.09 -0.05 21.51
C TYR A 585 4.52 -0.42 21.09
N ASN A 586 4.75 -0.81 19.83
CA ASN A 586 6.12 -1.04 19.34
C ASN A 586 6.90 0.26 19.03
N TRP A 587 6.24 1.41 18.99
CA TRP A 587 6.86 2.71 18.71
C TRP A 587 6.26 3.79 19.61
N PRO A 588 7.00 4.32 20.61
CA PRO A 588 6.54 5.38 21.49
C PRO A 588 6.55 6.76 20.81
N GLY A 589 5.73 6.88 19.77
CA GLY A 589 5.44 8.08 19.00
C GLY A 589 4.25 7.82 18.08
N THR A 590 3.66 8.87 17.52
CA THR A 590 2.62 8.68 16.50
C THR A 590 3.17 7.95 15.29
N SER A 591 2.33 7.11 14.73
CA SER A 591 2.65 6.30 13.58
C SER A 591 1.62 6.52 12.47
N SER A 592 1.94 6.14 11.24
CA SER A 592 0.93 6.11 10.18
C SER A 592 -0.19 5.13 10.54
N THR A 593 -1.41 5.27 10.02
CA THR A 593 -2.46 4.23 10.26
C THR A 593 -2.13 2.90 9.58
N ARG A 594 -1.00 2.82 8.84
CA ARG A 594 -0.32 1.56 8.56
C ARG A 594 0.04 0.80 9.84
N ASP A 595 0.52 1.50 10.83
CA ASP A 595 1.07 0.95 12.06
C ASP A 595 -0.01 0.79 13.14
N PHE A 596 -1.08 1.59 13.11
CA PHE A 596 -2.33 1.29 13.83
C PHE A 596 -3.08 0.06 13.29
N ILE A 597 -3.20 -0.12 11.96
CA ILE A 597 -3.74 -1.39 11.41
C ILE A 597 -2.72 -2.54 11.58
N LYS A 598 -1.43 -2.24 11.79
CA LYS A 598 -0.47 -3.22 12.35
C LYS A 598 -0.56 -3.45 13.86
N LEU A 599 -1.32 -2.65 14.61
CA LEU A 599 -1.43 -2.71 16.08
C LEU A 599 -2.42 -3.80 16.48
N VAL A 600 -3.59 -3.74 15.85
CA VAL A 600 -4.43 -4.88 15.47
C VAL A 600 -3.54 -6.11 15.29
N THR A 601 -2.59 -6.02 14.37
CA THR A 601 -1.68 -7.13 14.08
C THR A 601 -0.38 -7.15 14.92
N MET A 602 -0.49 -7.29 16.25
CA MET A 602 0.46 -8.18 17.00
C MET A 602 0.47 -9.57 16.34
N SER A 603 -0.70 -9.97 15.85
CA SER A 603 -0.89 -11.01 14.85
C SER A 603 -0.25 -10.75 13.47
N HIS A 604 0.55 -9.71 13.19
CA HIS A 604 1.28 -9.59 11.91
C HIS A 604 2.60 -10.32 12.01
N ILE A 605 3.22 -10.27 13.18
CA ILE A 605 4.40 -11.06 13.51
C ILE A 605 3.99 -12.52 13.71
N GLN A 606 2.85 -12.80 14.33
CA GLN A 606 2.35 -14.18 14.38
C GLN A 606 1.83 -14.62 13.01
N CYS A 607 0.96 -13.89 12.32
CA CYS A 607 0.38 -14.36 11.06
C CYS A 607 1.31 -14.29 9.86
N LYS A 608 2.23 -13.31 9.70
CA LYS A 608 3.26 -13.45 8.63
C LYS A 608 4.10 -14.70 8.82
N THR A 609 4.36 -15.11 10.05
CA THR A 609 5.18 -16.29 10.28
C THR A 609 4.36 -17.58 10.29
N ILE A 610 3.11 -17.58 10.74
CA ILE A 610 2.15 -18.67 10.47
C ILE A 610 2.01 -18.86 8.96
N ILE A 611 1.81 -17.78 8.18
CA ILE A 611 1.80 -17.79 6.70
C ILE A 611 3.04 -18.47 6.12
N LEU A 612 4.24 -18.03 6.54
CA LEU A 612 5.49 -18.63 6.05
C LEU A 612 5.62 -20.12 6.42
N CYS A 613 5.05 -20.55 7.54
CA CYS A 613 5.35 -21.84 8.15
C CYS A 613 4.27 -22.93 8.05
N THR A 614 3.01 -22.59 7.74
CA THR A 614 1.94 -23.57 7.54
C THR A 614 1.96 -24.15 6.13
N ASN A 615 2.77 -25.20 5.95
CA ASN A 615 2.57 -26.16 4.85
C ASN A 615 1.31 -27.00 5.15
N GLY A 616 0.12 -26.44 4.87
CA GLY A 616 -1.09 -27.22 4.63
C GLY A 616 -1.88 -27.76 5.83
N VAL A 617 -1.60 -27.35 7.08
CA VAL A 617 -2.40 -27.80 8.23
C VAL A 617 -3.56 -26.83 8.51
N LEU A 618 -4.79 -27.30 8.25
CA LEU A 618 -6.03 -26.73 8.77
C LEU A 618 -6.11 -27.01 10.27
N ILE A 619 -6.49 -26.01 11.08
CA ILE A 619 -6.82 -26.21 12.50
C ILE A 619 -8.26 -25.76 12.73
N SER A 620 -9.15 -26.72 12.97
CA SER A 620 -10.49 -26.47 13.51
C SER A 620 -10.37 -25.96 14.94
N PRO A 621 -11.21 -25.01 15.39
CA PRO A 621 -11.28 -24.68 16.80
C PRO A 621 -11.81 -25.88 17.60
N GLY A 622 -11.17 -26.15 18.73
CA GLY A 622 -11.69 -26.88 19.88
C GLY A 622 -11.73 -25.95 21.07
#